data_AF-A0A948VVV3-F1
#
_entry.id   AF-A0A948VVV3-F1
#
_cell.length_a   1.000
_cell.length_b   1.000
_cell.length_c   1.000
_cell.angle_alpha   90.00
_cell.angle_beta   90.00
_cell.angle_gamma   90.00
#
_symmetry.space_group_name_H-M   'P 1'
#
loop_
_entity.id
_entity.type
_entity.pdbx_description
1 polymer ?
#
loop_
_entity_poly.entity_id
_entity_poly.type
_entity_poly.pdbx_seq_one_letter_code
_entity_poly.pdbx_strand_id
1 'polypeptide(L)'
;MLAATALASGLTSAFAADPAPLPGRNCAAESVYASGEPASFEWLARIKTHANWRAKVRVLPGLGDAYANWKRAENTTERCFSGPEGTVCQFTGIPCRKD
;
A
#
# COMPACT_ATOMS: atom_id res chain seq x y z
N MET A 1 -11.17 -0.77 63.84
CA MET A 1 -11.96 -0.93 62.60
C MET A 1 -11.75 0.30 61.74
N LEU A 2 -11.23 0.10 60.51
CA LEU A 2 -11.39 0.92 59.28
C LEU A 2 -10.99 2.42 59.32
N ALA A 3 -10.32 3.03 58.33
CA ALA A 3 -9.84 2.62 57.02
C ALA A 3 -8.78 3.64 56.54
N ALA A 4 -7.79 3.17 55.79
CA ALA A 4 -6.86 4.01 55.05
C ALA A 4 -7.48 4.35 53.67
N THR A 5 -7.60 5.64 53.34
CA THR A 5 -8.03 6.12 52.03
C THR A 5 -6.87 6.80 51.32
N ALA A 6 -6.21 6.06 50.43
CA ALA A 6 -5.26 6.60 49.47
C ALA A 6 -6.01 7.01 48.19
N LEU A 7 -5.88 8.28 47.78
CA LEU A 7 -6.37 8.77 46.49
C LEU A 7 -5.24 8.66 45.47
N ALA A 8 -5.35 7.68 44.56
CA ALA A 8 -4.50 7.57 43.38
C ALA A 8 -5.16 8.29 42.20
N SER A 9 -4.65 9.46 41.83
CA SER A 9 -5.06 10.19 40.63
C SER A 9 -4.40 9.57 39.40
N GLY A 10 -5.16 8.81 38.62
CA GLY A 10 -4.73 8.26 37.34
C GLY A 10 -4.69 9.35 36.26
N LEU A 11 -3.52 9.56 35.66
CA LEU A 11 -3.41 10.26 34.37
C LEU A 11 -3.60 9.25 33.24
N THR A 12 -4.76 9.28 32.59
CA THR A 12 -4.98 8.60 31.31
C THR A 12 -4.69 9.58 30.18
N SER A 13 -3.49 9.53 29.62
CA SER A 13 -3.17 10.22 28.37
C SER A 13 -3.96 9.58 27.22
N ALA A 14 -4.96 10.31 26.72
CA ALA A 14 -5.63 9.99 25.48
C ALA A 14 -4.71 10.36 24.31
N PHE A 15 -4.06 9.36 23.71
CA PHE A 15 -3.49 9.52 22.37
C PHE A 15 -4.64 9.61 21.38
N ALA A 16 -4.96 10.83 20.95
CA ALA A 16 -5.78 11.03 19.77
C ALA A 16 -5.00 10.46 18.57
N ALA A 17 -5.39 9.27 18.12
CA ALA A 17 -5.00 8.78 16.81
C ALA A 17 -5.65 9.72 15.78
N ASP A 18 -4.84 10.55 15.13
CA ASP A 18 -5.28 11.33 13.97
C ASP A 18 -5.91 10.36 12.95
N PRO A 19 -7.14 10.59 12.47
CA PRO A 19 -7.72 9.75 11.45
C PRO A 19 -6.81 9.81 10.22
N ALA A 20 -6.32 8.64 9.80
CA ALA A 20 -5.58 8.52 8.55
C ALA A 20 -6.37 9.21 7.43
N PRO A 21 -5.72 9.97 6.53
CA PRO A 21 -6.40 10.64 5.43
C PRO A 21 -7.30 9.63 4.73
N LEU A 22 -8.59 9.93 4.65
CA LEU A 22 -9.52 9.10 3.88
C LEU A 22 -8.95 9.01 2.47
N PRO A 23 -8.77 7.80 1.89
CA PRO A 23 -8.40 7.68 0.50
C PRO A 23 -9.39 8.55 -0.27
N GLY A 24 -8.88 9.49 -1.09
CA GLY A 24 -9.72 10.39 -1.86
C GLY A 24 -10.81 9.55 -2.55
N ARG A 25 -12.03 10.07 -2.70
CA ARG A 25 -13.23 9.32 -3.17
C ARG A 25 -13.03 8.47 -4.45
N ASN A 26 -11.88 8.59 -5.11
CA ASN A 26 -11.46 7.91 -6.32
C ASN A 26 -10.34 6.88 -6.11
N CYS A 27 -9.94 6.57 -4.89
CA CYS A 27 -8.96 5.54 -4.53
C CYS A 27 -9.62 4.34 -3.84
N ALA A 28 -9.00 3.17 -3.99
CA ALA A 28 -9.41 1.96 -3.28
C ALA A 28 -9.10 2.07 -1.77
N ALA A 29 -9.74 1.21 -0.97
CA ALA A 29 -9.49 1.16 0.48
C ALA A 29 -8.14 0.52 0.82
N GLU A 30 -7.69 -0.45 0.02
CA GLU A 30 -6.51 -1.26 0.32
C GLU A 30 -5.42 -1.12 -0.75
N SER A 31 -4.18 -1.35 -0.33
CA SER A 31 -3.04 -1.40 -1.25
C SER A 31 -2.98 -2.74 -1.98
N VAL A 32 -2.49 -2.69 -3.22
CA VAL A 32 -2.28 -3.87 -4.04
C VAL A 32 -0.78 -4.08 -4.22
N TYR A 33 -0.31 -5.27 -3.86
CA TYR A 33 1.05 -5.74 -4.11
C TYR A 33 1.13 -6.55 -5.40
N ALA A 34 2.20 -6.35 -6.17
CA ALA A 34 2.61 -7.22 -7.27
C ALA A 34 4.14 -7.31 -7.38
N SER A 35 4.61 -8.44 -7.91
CA SER A 35 6.02 -8.63 -8.27
C SER A 35 6.12 -8.98 -9.76
N GLY A 36 7.17 -8.49 -10.41
CA GLY A 36 7.52 -8.88 -11.77
C GLY A 36 8.32 -10.17 -11.80
N GLU A 37 8.46 -10.75 -13.00
CA GLU A 37 9.41 -11.84 -13.23
C GLU A 37 10.85 -11.29 -13.30
N PRO A 38 11.87 -12.15 -13.11
CA PRO A 38 13.25 -11.78 -13.37
C PRO A 38 13.45 -11.20 -14.78
N ALA A 39 14.32 -10.21 -14.88
CA ALA A 39 14.76 -9.62 -16.14
C ALA A 39 16.23 -9.23 -16.09
N SER A 40 16.93 -9.29 -17.22
CA SER A 40 18.35 -8.92 -17.33
C SER A 40 18.62 -7.45 -17.03
N PHE A 41 17.60 -6.59 -17.09
CA PHE A 41 17.72 -5.16 -16.83
C PHE A 41 16.64 -4.70 -15.85
N GLU A 42 17.00 -3.81 -14.93
CA GLU A 42 16.09 -3.27 -13.93
C GLU A 42 14.89 -2.56 -14.56
N TRP A 43 15.08 -1.78 -15.64
CA TRP A 43 13.99 -1.08 -16.31
C TRP A 43 12.93 -2.05 -16.83
N LEU A 44 13.35 -3.21 -17.33
CA LEU A 44 12.45 -4.25 -17.82
C LEU A 44 11.74 -4.95 -16.66
N ALA A 45 12.46 -5.21 -15.55
CA ALA A 45 11.87 -5.75 -14.33
C ALA A 45 10.76 -4.84 -13.76
N ARG A 46 10.97 -3.51 -13.78
CA ARG A 46 9.93 -2.52 -13.40
C ARG A 46 8.72 -2.58 -14.33
N ILE A 47 8.93 -2.63 -15.65
CA ILE A 47 7.82 -2.75 -16.61
C ILE A 47 6.99 -4.01 -16.35
N LYS A 48 7.64 -5.16 -16.17
CA LYS A 48 6.96 -6.43 -15.84
C LYS A 48 6.16 -6.32 -14.55
N THR A 49 6.76 -5.72 -13.51
CA THR A 49 6.11 -5.51 -12.21
C THR A 49 4.86 -4.64 -12.34
N HIS A 50 4.96 -3.51 -13.05
CA HIS A 50 3.82 -2.63 -13.31
C HIS A 50 2.74 -3.32 -14.16
N ALA A 51 3.12 -4.12 -15.17
CA ALA A 51 2.17 -4.87 -15.98
C ALA A 51 1.38 -5.87 -15.12
N ASN A 52 2.06 -6.62 -14.25
CA ASN A 52 1.43 -7.56 -13.31
C ASN A 52 0.51 -6.84 -12.32
N TRP A 53 0.94 -5.70 -11.79
CA TRP A 53 0.10 -4.90 -10.90
C TRP A 53 -1.20 -4.45 -11.59
N ARG A 54 -1.11 -3.92 -12.81
CA ARG A 54 -2.28 -3.51 -13.59
C ARG A 54 -3.21 -4.69 -13.89
N ALA A 55 -2.65 -5.84 -14.27
CA ALA A 55 -3.43 -7.05 -14.51
C ALA A 55 -4.18 -7.49 -13.24
N LYS A 56 -3.51 -7.47 -12.08
CA LYS A 56 -4.12 -7.79 -10.79
C LYS A 56 -5.25 -6.82 -10.43
N VAL A 57 -5.05 -5.51 -10.57
CA VAL A 57 -6.08 -4.49 -10.26
C VAL A 57 -7.33 -4.64 -11.12
N ARG A 58 -7.20 -5.05 -12.38
CA ARG A 58 -8.35 -5.23 -13.28
C ARG A 58 -9.30 -6.34 -12.84
N VAL A 59 -8.79 -7.37 -12.18
CA VAL A 59 -9.57 -8.55 -11.79
C VAL A 59 -10.06 -8.49 -10.35
N LEU A 60 -9.70 -7.45 -9.59
CA LEU A 60 -10.16 -7.28 -8.21
C LEU A 60 -11.64 -6.81 -8.18
N PRO A 61 -12.49 -7.44 -7.35
CA PRO A 61 -13.89 -7.02 -7.20
C PRO A 61 -14.00 -5.56 -6.76
N GLY A 62 -14.92 -4.81 -7.37
CA GLY A 62 -15.14 -3.40 -7.05
C GLY A 62 -14.09 -2.43 -7.64
N LEU A 63 -13.07 -2.94 -8.31
CA LEU A 63 -12.12 -2.15 -9.10
C LEU A 63 -12.38 -2.36 -10.60
N GLY A 64 -11.31 -2.53 -11.40
CA GLY A 64 -11.39 -2.66 -12.85
C GLY A 64 -10.43 -1.72 -13.57
N ASP A 65 -10.62 -1.58 -14.88
CA ASP A 65 -9.73 -0.78 -15.74
C ASP A 65 -9.57 0.67 -15.30
N ALA A 66 -10.60 1.27 -14.71
CA ALA A 66 -10.56 2.64 -14.22
C ALA A 66 -9.44 2.88 -13.19
N TYR A 67 -9.12 1.85 -12.39
CA TYR A 67 -8.11 1.89 -11.33
C TYR A 67 -6.75 1.33 -11.78
N ALA A 68 -6.69 0.68 -12.95
CA ALA A 68 -5.51 -0.06 -13.44
C ALA A 68 -4.44 0.84 -14.09
N ASN A 69 -4.17 2.00 -13.50
CA ASN A 69 -3.09 2.90 -13.87
C ASN A 69 -2.13 3.12 -12.68
N TRP A 70 -1.01 2.42 -12.70
CA TRP A 70 -0.01 2.49 -11.63
C TRP A 70 0.55 3.90 -11.40
N LYS A 71 0.58 4.77 -12.44
CA LYS A 71 1.05 6.16 -12.31
C LYS A 71 0.11 7.04 -11.48
N ARG A 72 -1.12 6.57 -11.22
CA ARG A 72 -2.10 7.25 -10.37
C ARG A 72 -2.20 6.63 -8.99
N ALA A 73 -1.50 5.53 -8.73
CA ALA A 73 -1.56 4.88 -7.44
C ALA A 73 -0.96 5.79 -6.35
N GLU A 74 -1.56 5.76 -5.18
CA GLU A 74 -1.08 6.48 -4.00
C GLU A 74 -0.33 5.54 -3.05
N ASN A 75 0.42 6.10 -2.10
CA ASN A 75 1.20 5.36 -1.09
C ASN A 75 2.08 4.26 -1.71
N THR A 76 2.75 4.61 -2.82
CA THR A 76 3.50 3.64 -3.61
C THR A 76 4.86 3.32 -3.00
N THR A 77 5.24 2.05 -3.02
CA THR A 77 6.61 1.61 -2.78
C THR A 77 7.06 0.73 -3.93
N GLU A 78 8.24 1.01 -4.49
CA GLU A 78 8.88 0.15 -5.48
C GLU A 78 10.30 -0.21 -5.03
N ARG A 79 10.61 -1.50 -4.99
CA ARG A 79 11.93 -2.03 -4.62
C ARG A 79 12.37 -3.06 -5.65
N CYS A 80 13.64 -3.01 -6.05
CA CYS A 80 14.24 -3.94 -6.98
C CYS A 80 15.41 -4.67 -6.31
N PHE A 81 15.51 -5.96 -6.57
CA PHE A 81 16.53 -6.86 -6.06
C PHE A 81 17.26 -7.46 -7.26
N SER A 82 18.56 -7.24 -7.33
CA SER A 82 19.41 -7.76 -8.41
C SER A 82 20.28 -8.88 -7.88
N GLY A 83 20.35 -9.98 -8.64
CA GLY A 83 21.21 -11.13 -8.35
C GLY A 83 21.69 -11.79 -9.64
N PRO A 84 22.38 -12.94 -9.53
CA PRO A 84 22.90 -13.67 -10.70
C PRO A 84 21.79 -14.11 -11.67
N GLU A 85 20.56 -14.35 -11.17
CA GLU A 85 19.38 -14.71 -11.97
C GLU A 85 18.68 -13.50 -12.63
N GLY A 86 19.24 -12.30 -12.50
CA GLY A 86 18.68 -11.04 -12.99
C GLY A 86 18.05 -10.19 -11.90
N THR A 87 17.26 -9.20 -12.32
CA THR A 87 16.57 -8.24 -11.45
C THR A 87 15.09 -8.57 -11.34
N VAL A 88 14.57 -8.60 -10.11
CA VAL A 88 13.14 -8.69 -9.79
C VAL A 88 12.73 -7.41 -9.08
N CYS A 89 11.59 -6.83 -9.47
CA CYS A 89 11.01 -5.70 -8.76
C CYS A 89 9.69 -6.08 -8.09
N GLN A 90 9.36 -5.32 -7.05
CA GLN A 90 8.15 -5.43 -6.26
C GLN A 90 7.53 -4.04 -6.15
N PHE A 91 6.22 -3.95 -6.40
CA PHE A 91 5.46 -2.72 -6.35
C PHE A 91 4.23 -2.90 -5.45
N THR A 92 4.05 -1.98 -4.51
CA THR A 92 2.83 -1.82 -3.72
C THR A 92 2.27 -0.43 -3.96
N GLY A 93 0.95 -0.29 -4.04
CA GLY A 93 0.28 1.01 -4.11
C GLY A 93 -1.23 0.89 -4.00
N ILE A 94 -1.90 1.96 -3.59
CA ILE A 94 -3.36 2.07 -3.52
C ILE A 94 -3.89 2.46 -4.91
N PRO A 95 -4.69 1.61 -5.58
CA PRO A 95 -5.23 1.96 -6.90
C PRO A 95 -6.15 3.18 -6.85
N CYS A 96 -5.98 4.12 -7.77
CA CYS A 96 -6.85 5.28 -7.92
C CYS A 96 -7.29 5.47 -9.38
N ARG A 97 -8.55 5.88 -9.57
CA ARG A 97 -9.11 6.26 -10.86
C ARG A 97 -8.96 7.77 -11.10
N LYS A 98 -9.17 8.20 -12.34
CA LYS A 98 -9.27 9.64 -12.65
C LYS A 98 -10.64 10.13 -12.19
N ASP A 99 -10.66 11.31 -11.59
CA ASP A 99 -11.87 12.09 -11.29
C ASP A 99 -12.70 12.36 -12.55
#